data_AF-A0A849S4D3-F1
#
_entry.id   AF-A0A849S4D3-F1
#
_cell.length_a   1.000
_cell.length_b   1.000
_cell.length_c   1.000
_cell.angle_alpha   90.00
_cell.angle_beta   90.00
_cell.angle_gamma   90.00
#
_symmetry.space_group_name_H-M   'P 1'
#
loop_
_entity.id
_entity.type
_entity.pdbx_description
1 polymer ?
#
loop_
_entity_poly.entity_id
_entity_poly.type
_entity_poly.pdbx_seq_one_letter_code
_entity_poly.pdbx_strand_id
1 'polypeptide(L)'
;MPSSQLPNLELIGAIDGQCHYQASDIHALLALGAETLKIGTAFTGRPSTRIYANPQHVVKIRAELDLSVAKARLWASNKLQQEQQLGVYHPNKTWFISHDNGPKVLVGSISPRLLPLNMALQTAPQTRSERQRYLAVLNAMFGCYLALAKATGHKLDEGLSNFAIDPHDRVYYLDDEYYVWDGFIAFAVMLGVFIRSYDWLTIPFIARLARQLARQVDDIFADPHCRVIICSQLQSLFMPAEHKEQLLRCLLRGLSKPTETAVVHTANKKNLNARKNNSNRYFAIMADIHSNDAALETVLAFYRSRNISQGIVLGDIVGYGPSPQRCIELLQDSSFEIIKGNHDHAVATGNTTRGFSSNAKWAIDWTIGQLSDDHKQWLHGLPAVSQNRHWLAVHGAPIDPGFFYGYVYPLTAEENLDYLQEKNISLCLHGHSHTPGVFARDARHHDHFLTGAQVDLTPYAQLLVCPGSVGQPRNNVPKAQCAIYDREQRVVEFINLAYPVDAVVARMQHYGLPDALWQRLLTGH
;
A
#
# COMPACT_ATOMS: atom_id res chain seq x y z
N MET A 1 30.03 3.08 54.40
CA MET A 1 29.81 3.17 52.94
C MET A 1 29.18 1.85 52.52
N PRO A 2 27.88 1.76 52.24
CA PRO A 2 27.31 0.49 51.81
C PRO A 2 27.93 0.14 50.46
N SER A 3 28.60 -1.00 50.43
CA SER A 3 29.07 -1.69 49.22
C SER A 3 27.86 -1.87 48.30
N SER A 4 27.78 -1.07 47.24
CA SER A 4 26.83 -1.30 46.15
C SER A 4 27.32 -2.54 45.40
N GLN A 5 26.88 -3.72 45.83
CA GLN A 5 27.00 -4.91 45.00
C GLN A 5 26.37 -4.58 43.64
N LEU A 6 27.17 -4.74 42.58
CA LEU A 6 26.65 -4.60 41.22
C LEU A 6 25.54 -5.64 41.03
N PRO A 7 24.41 -5.26 40.39
CA PRO A 7 23.26 -6.15 40.26
C PRO A 7 23.67 -7.45 39.57
N ASN A 8 23.15 -8.58 40.02
CA ASN A 8 23.51 -9.88 39.45
C ASN A 8 23.12 -9.92 37.97
N LEU A 9 24.09 -10.16 37.09
CA LEU A 9 23.93 -10.10 35.65
C LEU A 9 24.16 -11.47 35.03
N GLU A 10 23.17 -11.92 34.28
CA GLU A 10 23.18 -13.20 33.58
C GLU A 10 23.19 -12.95 32.06
N LEU A 11 24.25 -13.42 31.39
CA LEU A 11 24.31 -13.45 29.93
C LEU A 11 23.48 -14.64 29.42
N ILE A 12 22.54 -14.35 28.52
CA ILE A 12 21.67 -15.36 27.92
C ILE A 12 22.35 -16.02 26.72
N GLY A 13 23.01 -15.23 25.88
CA GLY A 13 23.77 -15.73 24.74
C GLY A 13 23.94 -14.69 23.62
N ALA A 14 24.88 -14.96 22.72
CA ALA A 14 25.17 -14.15 21.54
C ALA A 14 24.53 -14.73 20.27
N ILE A 15 24.36 -13.91 19.24
CA ILE A 15 23.82 -14.35 17.94
C ILE A 15 24.62 -15.53 17.37
N ASP A 16 25.95 -15.50 17.40
CA ASP A 16 26.78 -16.60 16.91
C ASP A 16 27.00 -17.75 17.92
N GLY A 17 26.39 -17.65 19.11
CA GLY A 17 26.54 -18.63 20.19
C GLY A 17 27.89 -18.58 20.92
N GLN A 18 28.79 -17.65 20.59
CA GLN A 18 30.08 -17.49 21.28
C GLN A 18 30.00 -16.45 22.40
N CYS A 19 30.92 -16.53 23.36
CA CYS A 19 31.00 -15.57 24.46
C CYS A 19 31.92 -14.40 24.08
N HIS A 20 31.34 -13.23 23.79
CA HIS A 20 32.09 -12.03 23.39
C HIS A 20 32.23 -10.98 24.50
N TYR A 21 31.41 -11.07 25.54
CA TYR A 21 31.32 -10.09 26.61
C TYR A 21 31.31 -10.75 27.98
N GLN A 22 31.74 -10.01 28.99
CA GLN A 22 31.63 -10.35 30.40
C GLN A 22 30.64 -9.40 31.09
N ALA A 23 30.12 -9.81 32.26
CA ALA A 23 29.22 -8.96 33.04
C ALA A 23 29.84 -7.59 33.38
N SER A 24 31.16 -7.55 33.61
CA SER A 24 31.92 -6.31 33.86
C SER A 24 31.81 -5.29 32.73
N ASP A 25 31.73 -5.74 31.48
CA ASP A 25 31.64 -4.84 30.30
C ASP A 25 30.31 -4.09 30.29
N ILE A 26 29.23 -4.79 30.65
CA ILE A 26 27.88 -4.22 30.72
C ILE A 26 27.77 -3.28 31.94
N HIS A 27 28.31 -3.67 33.09
CA HIS A 27 28.33 -2.81 34.27
C HIS A 27 29.09 -1.50 34.02
N ALA A 28 30.23 -1.56 33.34
CA ALA A 28 31.02 -0.38 32.99
C ALA A 28 30.23 0.59 32.09
N LEU A 29 29.44 0.08 31.13
CA LEU A 29 28.57 0.90 30.29
C LEU A 29 27.37 1.46 31.04
N LEU A 30 26.71 0.66 31.88
CA LEU A 30 25.55 1.12 32.67
C LEU A 30 25.92 2.17 33.73
N ALA A 31 27.18 2.22 34.15
CA ALA A 31 27.71 3.27 35.00
C ALA A 31 27.87 4.62 34.27
N LEU A 32 27.81 4.63 32.93
CA LEU A 32 27.75 5.86 32.15
C LEU A 32 26.33 6.47 32.23
N GLY A 33 26.23 7.78 32.00
CA GLY A 33 24.93 8.42 31.82
C GLY A 33 24.23 7.87 30.57
N ALA A 34 22.90 7.70 30.65
CA ALA A 34 22.12 7.28 29.49
C ALA A 34 22.20 8.33 28.36
N GLU A 35 22.32 7.86 27.13
CA GLU A 35 22.36 8.69 25.93
C GLU A 35 21.01 9.39 25.70
N THR A 36 21.05 10.62 25.20
CA THR A 36 19.83 11.36 24.87
C THR A 36 19.35 10.98 23.48
N LEU A 37 18.17 10.39 23.37
CA LEU A 37 17.56 10.04 22.08
C LEU A 37 17.01 11.30 21.41
N LYS A 38 17.61 11.72 20.30
CA LYS A 38 17.14 12.85 19.47
C LYS A 38 17.15 12.47 18.00
N ILE A 39 16.14 12.94 17.27
CA ILE A 39 16.07 12.81 15.81
C ILE A 39 17.33 13.44 15.19
N GLY A 40 18.01 12.70 14.31
CA GLY A 40 19.24 13.15 13.65
C GLY A 40 20.55 12.90 14.41
N THR A 41 20.52 12.23 15.57
CA THR A 41 21.72 11.83 16.32
C THR A 41 22.06 10.35 16.14
N ALA A 42 23.17 9.88 16.73
CA ALA A 42 23.67 8.50 16.56
C ALA A 42 22.73 7.46 17.16
N PHE A 43 21.84 7.90 18.06
CA PHE A 43 20.88 7.04 18.73
C PHE A 43 19.46 7.56 18.46
N THR A 44 18.74 6.81 17.63
CA THR A 44 17.30 6.95 17.40
C THR A 44 16.59 5.73 18.01
N GLY A 45 15.42 5.93 18.62
CA GLY A 45 14.70 4.81 19.24
C GLY A 45 13.50 5.25 20.07
N ARG A 46 12.79 4.27 20.64
CA ARG A 46 11.61 4.51 21.47
C ARG A 46 11.95 5.27 22.76
N PRO A 47 11.04 6.13 23.26
CA PRO A 47 11.21 6.79 24.56
C PRO A 47 11.44 5.83 25.73
N SER A 48 10.98 4.58 25.62
CA SER A 48 11.13 3.55 26.66
C SER A 48 12.46 2.80 26.62
N THR A 49 13.21 2.87 25.51
CA THR A 49 14.52 2.21 25.41
C THR A 49 15.60 3.11 26.00
N ARG A 50 16.38 2.60 26.95
CA ARG A 50 17.54 3.35 27.49
C ARG A 50 18.81 2.83 26.82
N ILE A 51 19.61 3.76 26.29
CA ILE A 51 20.86 3.42 25.59
C ILE A 51 22.04 3.94 26.40
N TYR A 52 23.07 3.11 26.52
CA TYR A 52 24.35 3.42 27.16
C TYR A 52 25.46 3.06 26.19
N ALA A 53 26.39 3.95 25.93
CA ALA A 53 27.41 3.72 24.92
C ALA A 53 28.76 4.30 25.30
N ASN A 54 29.82 3.63 24.85
CA ASN A 54 31.18 4.16 24.79
C ASN A 54 31.67 4.07 23.32
N PRO A 55 32.92 4.41 22.99
CA PRO A 55 33.38 4.32 21.59
C PRO A 55 33.36 2.91 20.97
N GLN A 56 33.34 1.85 21.77
CA GLN A 56 33.46 0.45 21.31
C GLN A 56 32.14 -0.31 21.37
N HIS A 57 31.26 -0.03 22.33
CA HIS A 57 30.11 -0.86 22.67
C HIS A 57 28.87 -0.02 22.98
N VAL A 58 27.71 -0.64 22.76
CA VAL A 58 26.38 -0.09 23.05
C VAL A 58 25.59 -1.12 23.85
N VAL A 59 24.96 -0.68 24.94
CA VAL A 59 23.96 -1.42 25.72
C VAL A 59 22.61 -0.77 25.50
N LYS A 60 21.62 -1.59 25.13
CA LYS A 60 20.20 -1.20 25.04
C LYS A 60 19.41 -1.91 26.14
N ILE A 61 18.67 -1.15 26.94
CA ILE A 61 17.78 -1.65 27.99
C ILE A 61 16.31 -1.43 27.58
N ARG A 62 15.51 -2.50 27.65
CA ARG A 62 14.07 -2.52 27.42
C ARG A 62 13.34 -2.16 28.71
N ALA A 63 13.25 -0.86 29.03
CA ALA A 63 12.75 -0.42 30.34
C ALA A 63 11.23 -0.57 30.52
N GLU A 64 10.51 -0.85 29.44
CA GLU A 64 9.06 -1.12 29.43
C GLU A 64 8.68 -2.53 29.93
N LEU A 65 9.64 -3.47 29.98
CA LEU A 65 9.35 -4.85 30.37
C LEU A 65 9.26 -4.95 31.90
N ASP A 66 8.12 -5.41 32.40
CA ASP A 66 7.90 -5.74 33.80
C ASP A 66 7.70 -7.27 33.94
N LEU A 67 8.81 -7.98 34.13
CA LEU A 67 8.86 -9.43 34.09
C LEU A 67 9.59 -9.98 35.33
N SER A 68 9.07 -11.08 35.89
CA SER A 68 9.83 -11.91 36.83
C SER A 68 11.09 -12.48 36.17
N VAL A 69 12.12 -12.81 36.95
CA VAL A 69 13.40 -13.38 36.45
C VAL A 69 13.19 -14.55 35.47
N ALA A 70 12.33 -15.52 35.81
CA ALA A 70 12.06 -16.67 34.94
C ALA A 70 11.43 -16.26 33.59
N LYS A 71 10.45 -15.34 33.61
CA LYS A 71 9.82 -14.80 32.39
C LYS A 71 10.79 -13.95 31.57
N ALA A 72 11.66 -13.17 32.22
CA ALA A 72 12.68 -12.36 31.56
C ALA A 72 13.71 -13.25 30.84
N ARG A 73 14.19 -14.31 31.50
CA ARG A 73 15.09 -15.32 30.90
C ARG A 73 14.45 -15.98 29.68
N LEU A 74 13.20 -16.43 29.80
CA LEU A 74 12.46 -17.05 28.70
C LEU A 74 12.26 -16.07 27.53
N TRP A 75 11.87 -14.82 27.82
CA TRP A 75 11.69 -13.78 26.82
C TRP A 75 12.99 -13.50 26.06
N ALA A 76 14.10 -13.31 26.77
CA ALA A 76 15.40 -13.02 26.17
C ALA A 76 15.92 -14.20 25.35
N SER A 77 15.69 -15.44 25.81
CA SER A 77 16.07 -16.66 25.08
C SER A 77 15.27 -16.81 23.78
N ASN A 78 13.95 -16.59 23.84
CA ASN A 78 13.10 -16.63 22.65
C ASN A 78 13.47 -15.53 21.66
N LYS A 79 13.81 -14.33 22.16
CA LYS A 79 14.27 -13.23 21.30
C LYS A 79 15.61 -13.54 20.64
N LEU A 80 16.58 -14.06 21.38
CA LEU A 80 17.84 -14.52 20.82
C LEU A 80 17.62 -15.54 19.69
N GLN A 81 16.78 -16.56 19.93
CA GLN A 81 16.48 -17.57 18.90
C GLN A 81 15.84 -16.97 17.64
N GLN A 82 14.92 -16.02 17.80
CA GLN A 82 14.34 -15.29 16.67
C GLN A 82 15.40 -14.50 15.90
N GLU A 83 16.25 -13.74 16.59
CA GLU A 83 17.28 -12.91 15.95
C GLU A 83 18.34 -13.75 15.23
N GLN A 84 18.68 -14.93 15.76
CA GLN A 84 19.52 -15.92 15.10
C GLN A 84 18.93 -16.41 13.78
N GLN A 85 17.61 -16.64 13.73
CA GLN A 85 16.93 -17.08 12.51
C GLN A 85 16.84 -15.98 11.45
N LEU A 86 16.72 -14.71 11.87
CA LEU A 86 16.66 -13.58 10.94
C LEU A 86 18.01 -13.34 10.25
N GLY A 87 19.13 -13.55 10.95
CA GLY A 87 20.48 -13.47 10.35
C GLY A 87 20.91 -12.06 9.92
N VAL A 88 20.26 -11.01 10.46
CA VAL A 88 20.51 -9.60 10.10
C VAL A 88 21.28 -8.82 11.17
N TYR A 89 21.52 -9.43 12.33
CA TYR A 89 22.16 -8.80 13.49
C TYR A 89 23.66 -9.08 13.56
N HIS A 90 24.40 -8.21 14.25
CA HIS A 90 25.84 -8.42 14.47
C HIS A 90 26.08 -9.73 15.26
N PRO A 91 27.03 -10.59 14.84
CA PRO A 91 27.33 -11.87 15.50
C PRO A 91 27.54 -11.77 17.02
N ASN A 92 28.23 -10.72 17.44
CA ASN A 92 28.52 -10.48 18.85
C ASN A 92 27.33 -9.95 19.66
N LYS A 93 26.19 -9.51 19.06
CA LYS A 93 25.05 -8.98 19.84
C LYS A 93 24.62 -10.04 20.86
N THR A 94 24.66 -9.68 22.13
CA THR A 94 24.47 -10.59 23.27
C THR A 94 23.33 -10.12 24.14
N TRP A 95 22.33 -10.97 24.35
CA TRP A 95 21.22 -10.70 25.26
C TRP A 95 21.61 -11.04 26.70
N PHE A 96 21.10 -10.24 27.64
CA PHE A 96 21.32 -10.43 29.07
C PHE A 96 20.09 -10.03 29.87
N ILE A 97 20.03 -10.54 31.10
CA ILE A 97 19.14 -10.05 32.15
C ILE A 97 19.97 -9.58 33.33
N SER A 98 19.51 -8.55 34.03
CA SER A 98 20.14 -8.09 35.26
C SER A 98 19.07 -7.93 36.33
N HIS A 99 19.34 -8.48 37.51
CA HIS A 99 18.44 -8.40 38.65
C HIS A 99 19.25 -8.11 39.90
N ASP A 100 18.72 -7.25 40.76
CA ASP A 100 19.25 -7.05 42.12
C ASP A 100 18.29 -7.68 43.13
N ASN A 101 18.55 -7.57 44.44
CA ASN A 101 17.62 -7.97 45.50
C ASN A 101 16.31 -7.12 45.55
N GLY A 102 16.10 -6.23 44.58
CA GLY A 102 14.87 -5.44 44.39
C GLY A 102 13.91 -6.03 43.34
N PRO A 103 12.72 -5.46 43.16
CA PRO A 103 11.66 -6.07 42.34
C PRO A 103 11.86 -5.93 40.82
N LYS A 104 12.88 -5.20 40.34
CA LYS A 104 12.99 -4.80 38.94
C LYS A 104 14.06 -5.61 38.21
N VAL A 105 13.63 -6.43 37.24
CA VAL A 105 14.52 -7.15 36.32
C VAL A 105 14.72 -6.29 35.07
N LEU A 106 15.97 -6.05 34.70
CA LEU A 106 16.34 -5.40 33.46
C LEU A 106 16.58 -6.47 32.39
N VAL A 107 16.02 -6.24 31.21
CA VAL A 107 16.32 -7.03 30.01
C VAL A 107 17.01 -6.11 29.02
N GLY A 108 18.12 -6.57 28.46
CA GLY A 108 18.87 -5.77 27.52
C GLY A 108 19.80 -6.57 26.63
N SER A 109 20.44 -5.86 25.70
CA SER A 109 21.45 -6.42 24.81
C SER A 109 22.68 -5.53 24.77
N ILE A 110 23.87 -6.14 24.69
CA ILE A 110 25.13 -5.47 24.37
C ILE A 110 25.58 -5.82 22.95
N SER A 111 26.10 -4.86 22.21
CA SER A 111 26.67 -5.07 20.88
C SER A 111 27.85 -4.13 20.62
N PRO A 112 28.68 -4.38 19.58
CA PRO A 112 29.64 -3.41 19.13
C PRO A 112 28.96 -2.10 18.72
N ARG A 113 29.67 -0.99 18.88
CA ARG A 113 29.23 0.31 18.38
C ARG A 113 29.50 0.37 16.88
N LEU A 114 28.42 0.28 16.11
CA LEU A 114 28.43 0.37 14.65
C LEU A 114 28.14 1.81 14.21
N LEU A 115 28.50 2.15 12.97
CA LEU A 115 28.22 3.46 12.39
C LEU A 115 26.87 3.43 11.63
N PRO A 116 25.82 4.14 12.09
CA PRO A 116 24.52 4.16 11.42
C PRO A 116 24.61 4.67 9.97
N LEU A 117 23.82 4.10 9.05
CA LEU A 117 23.90 4.44 7.62
C LEU A 117 23.51 5.89 7.35
N ASN A 118 22.54 6.43 8.09
CA ASN A 118 22.16 7.84 7.95
C ASN A 118 23.35 8.79 8.21
N MET A 119 24.28 8.40 9.11
CA MET A 119 25.52 9.11 9.38
C MET A 119 26.62 8.77 8.37
N ALA A 120 26.81 7.49 8.06
CA ALA A 120 27.83 7.03 7.13
C ALA A 120 27.68 7.65 5.72
N LEU A 121 26.46 7.97 5.33
CA LEU A 121 26.08 8.53 4.03
C LEU A 121 25.80 10.05 4.09
N GLN A 122 26.01 10.70 5.24
CA GLN A 122 25.64 12.10 5.46
C GLN A 122 26.38 13.07 4.53
N THR A 123 27.65 12.80 4.25
CA THR A 123 28.50 13.67 3.44
C THR A 123 28.63 13.17 2.00
N ALA A 124 28.79 14.10 1.06
CA ALA A 124 29.07 13.75 -0.33
C ALA A 124 30.38 12.94 -0.45
N PRO A 125 30.40 11.81 -1.19
CA PRO A 125 31.62 11.06 -1.43
C PRO A 125 32.56 11.85 -2.35
N GLN A 126 33.78 12.09 -1.91
CA GLN A 126 34.75 12.97 -2.59
C GLN A 126 35.51 12.21 -3.69
N THR A 127 35.76 10.92 -3.48
CA THR A 127 36.54 10.07 -4.38
C THR A 127 35.66 9.09 -5.15
N ARG A 128 36.24 8.47 -6.20
CA ARG A 128 35.60 7.35 -6.89
C ARG A 128 35.47 6.12 -5.98
N SER A 129 36.46 5.90 -5.11
CA SER A 129 36.48 4.79 -4.14
C SER A 129 35.33 4.90 -3.14
N GLU A 130 35.14 6.09 -2.55
CA GLU A 130 34.02 6.35 -1.62
C GLU A 130 32.66 6.19 -2.28
N ARG A 131 32.49 6.67 -3.52
CA ARG A 131 31.25 6.44 -4.29
C ARG A 131 30.95 4.96 -4.48
N GLN A 132 31.98 4.15 -4.74
CA GLN A 132 31.82 2.71 -4.92
C GLN A 132 31.53 2.01 -3.59
N ARG A 133 32.15 2.45 -2.51
CA ARG A 133 31.83 2.01 -1.14
C ARG A 133 30.37 2.30 -0.79
N TYR A 134 29.86 3.52 -1.04
CA TYR A 134 28.46 3.88 -0.77
C TYR A 134 27.48 3.01 -1.55
N LEU A 135 27.75 2.73 -2.83
CA LEU A 135 26.95 1.80 -3.63
C LEU A 135 26.96 0.38 -3.04
N ALA A 136 28.13 -0.12 -2.64
CA ALA A 136 28.25 -1.46 -2.05
C ALA A 136 27.46 -1.58 -0.74
N VAL A 137 27.55 -0.58 0.12
CA VAL A 137 26.82 -0.54 1.40
C VAL A 137 25.30 -0.49 1.19
N LEU A 138 24.81 0.38 0.29
CA LEU A 138 23.37 0.44 -0.03
C LEU A 138 22.87 -0.87 -0.64
N ASN A 139 23.64 -1.47 -1.55
CA ASN A 139 23.29 -2.75 -2.16
C ASN A 139 23.28 -3.90 -1.15
N ALA A 140 24.19 -3.89 -0.17
CA ALA A 140 24.18 -4.86 0.93
C ALA A 140 22.96 -4.68 1.83
N MET A 141 22.59 -3.43 2.15
CA MET A 141 21.39 -3.12 2.93
C MET A 141 20.10 -3.57 2.22
N PHE A 142 19.93 -3.23 0.94
CA PHE A 142 18.76 -3.66 0.16
C PHE A 142 18.71 -5.18 0.02
N GLY A 143 19.85 -5.85 -0.19
CA GLY A 143 19.93 -7.29 -0.25
C GLY A 143 19.50 -7.96 1.05
N CYS A 144 20.01 -7.48 2.19
CA CYS A 144 19.62 -7.94 3.51
C CYS A 144 18.10 -7.81 3.73
N TYR A 145 17.55 -6.63 3.45
CA TYR A 145 16.12 -6.36 3.57
C TYR A 145 15.25 -7.27 2.69
N LEU A 146 15.58 -7.35 1.39
CA LEU A 146 14.78 -8.08 0.40
C LEU A 146 14.87 -9.60 0.59
N ALA A 147 16.06 -10.12 0.92
CA ALA A 147 16.25 -11.53 1.18
C ALA A 147 15.46 -11.98 2.42
N LEU A 148 15.47 -11.17 3.48
CA LEU A 148 14.69 -11.43 4.68
C LEU A 148 13.18 -11.46 4.37
N ALA A 149 12.68 -10.46 3.63
CA ALA A 149 11.29 -10.38 3.21
C ALA A 149 10.85 -11.62 2.42
N LYS A 150 11.67 -12.07 1.47
CA LYS A 150 11.40 -13.27 0.69
C LYS A 150 11.41 -14.55 1.55
N ALA A 151 12.36 -14.68 2.46
CA ALA A 151 12.55 -15.90 3.25
C ALA A 151 11.51 -16.05 4.36
N THR A 152 11.07 -14.95 4.97
CA THR A 152 10.30 -14.98 6.22
C THR A 152 8.89 -14.40 6.11
N GLY A 153 8.57 -13.70 5.02
CA GLY A 153 7.32 -12.93 4.91
C GLY A 153 7.26 -11.70 5.84
N HIS A 154 8.38 -11.32 6.45
CA HIS A 154 8.51 -10.13 7.31
C HIS A 154 9.53 -9.15 6.76
N LYS A 155 9.34 -7.86 7.02
CA LYS A 155 10.23 -6.77 6.63
C LYS A 155 10.82 -6.07 7.84
N LEU A 156 12.00 -5.49 7.65
CA LEU A 156 12.64 -4.62 8.63
C LEU A 156 12.02 -3.21 8.57
N ASP A 157 12.21 -2.39 9.60
CA ASP A 157 12.03 -0.94 9.46
C ASP A 157 13.07 -0.40 8.46
N GLU A 158 12.61 0.29 7.42
CA GLU A 158 13.43 0.72 6.29
C GLU A 158 14.29 1.97 6.57
N GLY A 159 14.14 2.62 7.72
CA GLY A 159 14.89 3.81 8.08
C GLY A 159 16.39 3.58 8.09
N LEU A 160 17.18 4.42 7.39
CA LEU A 160 18.63 4.27 7.32
C LEU A 160 19.34 4.39 8.69
N SER A 161 18.70 4.99 9.70
CA SER A 161 19.21 4.98 11.08
C SER A 161 19.11 3.62 11.77
N ASN A 162 18.27 2.72 11.24
CA ASN A 162 18.07 1.37 11.77
C ASN A 162 19.04 0.35 11.15
N PHE A 163 19.92 0.78 10.25
CA PHE A 163 21.00 -0.02 9.69
C PHE A 163 22.34 0.63 10.02
N ALA A 164 23.39 -0.18 10.16
CA ALA A 164 24.73 0.32 10.40
C ALA A 164 25.81 -0.57 9.79
N ILE A 165 27.01 -0.01 9.68
CA ILE A 165 28.21 -0.71 9.20
C ILE A 165 29.24 -0.92 10.31
N ASP A 166 29.95 -2.05 10.23
CA ASP A 166 31.18 -2.28 10.99
C ASP A 166 32.41 -1.64 10.29
N PRO A 167 33.62 -1.70 10.89
CA PRO A 167 34.85 -1.18 10.27
C PRO A 167 35.22 -1.82 8.93
N HIS A 168 34.58 -2.92 8.54
CA HIS A 168 34.77 -3.64 7.28
C HIS A 168 33.61 -3.44 6.29
N ASP A 169 32.75 -2.45 6.52
CA ASP A 169 31.59 -2.11 5.69
C ASP A 169 30.50 -3.21 5.60
N ARG A 170 30.46 -4.14 6.55
CA ARG A 170 29.37 -5.13 6.64
C ARG A 170 28.15 -4.49 7.26
N VAL A 171 26.99 -4.70 6.63
CA VAL A 171 25.72 -4.09 7.06
C VAL A 171 25.00 -4.98 8.06
N TYR A 172 24.52 -4.39 9.14
CA TYR A 172 23.69 -5.03 10.16
C TYR A 172 22.46 -4.17 10.48
N TYR A 173 21.38 -4.83 10.90
CA TYR A 173 20.18 -4.20 11.43
C TYR A 173 20.34 -3.91 12.93
N LEU A 174 19.85 -2.74 13.36
CA LEU A 174 20.02 -2.25 14.73
C LEU A 174 18.74 -2.30 15.57
N ASP A 175 17.55 -2.35 14.95
CA ASP A 175 16.28 -2.35 15.69
C ASP A 175 15.83 -3.78 16.05
N ASP A 176 14.93 -3.88 17.02
CA ASP A 176 14.42 -5.15 17.52
C ASP A 176 13.00 -5.47 16.97
N GLU A 177 12.53 -4.69 15.99
CA GLU A 177 11.22 -4.84 15.36
C GLU A 177 11.30 -5.30 13.90
N TYR A 178 10.23 -5.96 13.49
CA TYR A 178 9.97 -6.34 12.11
C TYR A 178 8.46 -6.40 11.91
N TYR A 179 8.03 -6.15 10.69
CA TYR A 179 6.63 -6.00 10.32
C TYR A 179 6.26 -7.04 9.26
N VAL A 180 4.97 -7.23 9.03
CA VAL A 180 4.51 -8.08 7.92
C VAL A 180 4.97 -7.49 6.59
N TRP A 181 5.43 -8.33 5.67
CA TRP A 181 5.84 -7.90 4.34
C TRP A 181 4.67 -7.27 3.59
N ASP A 182 4.88 -6.06 3.07
CA ASP A 182 3.85 -5.24 2.43
C ASP A 182 3.91 -5.27 0.90
N GLY A 183 4.71 -6.17 0.32
CA GLY A 183 4.83 -6.31 -1.13
C GLY A 183 5.51 -5.10 -1.79
N PHE A 184 6.63 -4.66 -1.24
CA PHE A 184 7.50 -3.58 -1.73
C PHE A 184 7.02 -2.14 -1.51
N ILE A 185 5.89 -1.91 -0.83
CA ILE A 185 5.34 -0.57 -0.63
C ILE A 185 6.31 0.29 0.19
N ALA A 186 6.64 -0.11 1.42
CA ALA A 186 7.55 0.69 2.24
C ALA A 186 8.98 0.70 1.70
N PHE A 187 9.40 -0.37 1.01
CA PHE A 187 10.69 -0.40 0.32
C PHE A 187 10.79 0.70 -0.75
N ALA A 188 9.76 0.86 -1.58
CA ALA A 188 9.72 1.93 -2.57
C ALA A 188 9.63 3.32 -1.92
N VAL A 189 8.84 3.48 -0.86
CA VAL A 189 8.78 4.73 -0.08
C VAL A 189 10.15 5.09 0.47
N MET A 190 10.90 4.12 1.02
CA MET A 190 12.27 4.32 1.52
C MET A 190 13.21 4.81 0.42
N LEU A 191 13.15 4.24 -0.79
CA LEU A 191 13.97 4.70 -1.91
C LEU A 191 13.65 6.16 -2.28
N GLY A 192 12.38 6.57 -2.21
CA GLY A 192 11.99 7.96 -2.40
C GLY A 192 12.44 8.88 -1.27
N VAL A 193 12.35 8.44 -0.01
CA VAL A 193 12.93 9.17 1.14
C VAL A 193 14.43 9.36 0.93
N PHE A 194 15.15 8.31 0.55
CA PHE A 194 16.58 8.36 0.26
C PHE A 194 16.92 9.42 -0.80
N ILE A 195 16.19 9.44 -1.93
CA ILE A 195 16.37 10.46 -2.97
C ILE A 195 16.16 11.87 -2.39
N ARG A 196 15.08 12.09 -1.63
CA ARG A 196 14.77 13.39 -1.03
C ARG A 196 15.81 13.85 -0.01
N SER A 197 16.33 12.93 0.80
CA SER A 197 17.18 13.25 1.95
C SER A 197 18.63 13.60 1.62
N TYR A 198 19.16 13.20 0.46
CA TYR A 198 20.59 13.38 0.14
C TYR A 198 20.82 14.24 -1.09
N ASP A 199 21.39 15.43 -0.90
CA ASP A 199 21.65 16.40 -1.97
C ASP A 199 22.86 16.06 -2.84
N TRP A 200 23.76 15.21 -2.34
CA TRP A 200 24.94 14.77 -3.10
C TRP A 200 24.62 13.72 -4.17
N LEU A 201 23.38 13.24 -4.25
CA LEU A 201 22.97 12.25 -5.23
C LEU A 201 23.07 12.81 -6.65
N THR A 202 23.61 12.00 -7.55
CA THR A 202 23.80 12.37 -8.97
C THR A 202 23.17 11.32 -9.88
N ILE A 203 22.78 11.72 -11.09
CA ILE A 203 22.24 10.82 -12.11
C ILE A 203 23.15 9.60 -12.35
N PRO A 204 24.49 9.73 -12.50
CA PRO A 204 25.37 8.57 -12.67
C PRO A 204 25.39 7.62 -11.47
N PHE A 205 25.24 8.14 -10.25
CA PHE A 205 25.16 7.32 -9.04
C PHE A 205 23.85 6.53 -9.02
N ILE A 206 22.72 7.21 -9.21
CA ILE A 206 21.39 6.57 -9.23
C ILE A 206 21.27 5.55 -10.36
N ALA A 207 21.79 5.83 -11.55
CA ALA A 207 21.79 4.87 -12.66
C ALA A 207 22.56 3.57 -12.33
N ARG A 208 23.62 3.64 -11.52
CA ARG A 208 24.37 2.46 -11.05
C ARG A 208 23.59 1.72 -9.98
N LEU A 209 23.05 2.45 -9.00
CA LEU A 209 22.22 1.89 -7.93
C LEU A 209 21.01 1.15 -8.50
N ALA A 210 20.29 1.77 -9.44
CA ALA A 210 19.12 1.20 -10.09
C ALA A 210 19.42 -0.13 -10.78
N ARG A 211 20.55 -0.22 -11.51
CA ARG A 211 20.96 -1.46 -12.18
C ARG A 211 21.34 -2.57 -11.21
N GLN A 212 21.98 -2.23 -10.10
CA GLN A 212 22.34 -3.21 -9.06
C GLN A 212 21.08 -3.72 -8.36
N LEU A 213 20.19 -2.79 -7.97
CA LEU A 213 18.92 -3.11 -7.35
C LEU A 213 18.02 -3.95 -8.28
N ALA A 214 17.95 -3.61 -9.57
CA ALA A 214 17.18 -4.38 -10.55
C ALA A 214 17.64 -5.84 -10.64
N ARG A 215 18.97 -6.07 -10.68
CA ARG A 215 19.53 -7.44 -10.66
C ARG A 215 19.22 -8.15 -9.36
N GLN A 216 19.41 -7.47 -8.23
CA GLN A 216 19.19 -8.05 -6.92
C GLN A 216 17.71 -8.46 -6.70
N VAL A 217 16.76 -7.63 -7.13
CA VAL A 217 15.33 -7.98 -7.12
C VAL A 217 15.04 -9.19 -8.00
N ASP A 218 15.59 -9.21 -9.22
CA ASP A 218 15.43 -10.34 -10.14
C ASP A 218 16.02 -11.65 -9.55
N ASP A 219 17.21 -11.58 -8.95
CA ASP A 219 17.92 -12.72 -8.38
C ASP A 219 17.20 -13.28 -7.15
N ILE A 220 16.64 -12.43 -6.28
CA ILE A 220 15.97 -12.86 -5.04
C ILE A 220 14.56 -13.38 -5.29
N PHE A 221 13.78 -12.69 -6.13
CA PHE A 221 12.35 -13.00 -6.28
C PHE A 221 12.04 -13.88 -7.49
N ALA A 222 12.91 -13.89 -8.51
CA ALA A 222 12.71 -14.59 -9.79
C ALA A 222 11.36 -14.27 -10.46
N ASP A 223 10.80 -13.09 -10.19
CA ASP A 223 9.53 -12.62 -10.73
C ASP A 223 9.71 -11.22 -11.35
N PRO A 224 9.56 -11.08 -12.68
CA PRO A 224 9.70 -9.80 -13.36
C PRO A 224 8.67 -8.75 -12.91
N HIS A 225 7.55 -9.16 -12.30
CA HIS A 225 6.51 -8.26 -11.79
C HIS A 225 6.97 -7.51 -10.51
N CYS A 226 7.93 -8.03 -9.75
CA CYS A 226 8.43 -7.36 -8.55
C CYS A 226 9.00 -5.96 -8.84
N ARG A 227 9.77 -5.80 -9.92
CA ARG A 227 10.27 -4.48 -10.33
C ARG A 227 9.16 -3.56 -10.83
N VAL A 228 8.10 -4.11 -11.43
CA VAL A 228 6.94 -3.32 -11.84
C VAL A 228 6.23 -2.74 -10.63
N ILE A 229 6.08 -3.52 -9.55
CA ILE A 229 5.50 -3.04 -8.28
C ILE A 229 6.38 -1.94 -7.68
N ILE A 230 7.70 -2.15 -7.59
CA ILE A 230 8.63 -1.13 -7.08
C ILE A 230 8.55 0.16 -7.93
N CYS A 231 8.58 0.04 -9.26
CA CYS A 231 8.45 1.19 -10.17
C CYS A 231 7.11 1.91 -10.00
N SER A 232 6.01 1.17 -9.87
CA SER A 232 4.68 1.71 -9.64
C SER A 232 4.61 2.54 -8.37
N GLN A 233 5.13 2.00 -7.27
CA GLN A 233 5.13 2.70 -5.98
C GLN A 233 6.09 3.90 -5.98
N LEU A 234 7.20 3.84 -6.71
CA LEU A 234 8.12 4.95 -6.89
C LEU A 234 7.51 6.07 -7.74
N GLN A 235 6.70 5.74 -8.75
CA GLN A 235 6.04 6.71 -9.63
C GLN A 235 5.00 7.56 -8.90
N SER A 236 4.42 7.06 -7.81
CA SER A 236 3.46 7.80 -6.98
C SER A 236 4.13 8.68 -5.90
N LEU A 237 5.46 8.78 -5.87
CA LEU A 237 6.16 9.58 -4.85
C LEU A 237 6.40 11.01 -5.34
N PHE A 238 5.89 11.98 -4.58
CA PHE A 238 6.19 13.40 -4.78
C PHE A 238 7.68 13.72 -4.55
N MET A 239 8.27 14.47 -5.48
CA MET A 239 9.62 14.99 -5.38
C MET A 239 9.58 16.53 -5.37
N PRO A 240 9.99 17.19 -4.26
CA PRO A 240 9.79 18.63 -4.09
C PRO A 240 10.68 19.52 -4.98
N ALA A 241 11.63 18.94 -5.70
CA ALA A 241 12.57 19.68 -6.53
C ALA A 241 12.85 18.95 -7.84
N GLU A 242 12.95 19.70 -8.94
CA GLU A 242 13.15 19.18 -10.30
C GLU A 242 14.36 18.23 -10.40
N HIS A 243 15.48 18.58 -9.76
CA HIS A 243 16.66 17.71 -9.75
C HIS A 243 16.40 16.36 -9.04
N LYS A 244 15.57 16.32 -8.00
CA LYS A 244 15.17 15.08 -7.32
C LYS A 244 14.25 14.24 -8.19
N GLU A 245 13.36 14.89 -8.93
CA GLU A 245 12.50 14.22 -9.91
C GLU A 245 13.33 13.58 -11.04
N GLN A 246 14.37 14.27 -11.52
CA GLN A 246 15.31 13.72 -12.49
C GLN A 246 16.05 12.49 -11.95
N LEU A 247 16.44 12.50 -10.67
CA LEU A 247 17.01 11.33 -10.01
C LEU A 247 15.99 10.18 -9.92
N LEU A 248 14.75 10.44 -9.52
CA LEU A 248 13.68 9.44 -9.47
C LEU A 248 13.39 8.83 -10.85
N ARG A 249 13.28 9.65 -11.90
CA ARG A 249 13.12 9.18 -13.29
C ARG A 249 14.30 8.31 -13.73
N CYS A 250 15.52 8.65 -13.30
CA CYS A 250 16.70 7.84 -13.57
C CYS A 250 16.63 6.47 -12.87
N LEU A 251 16.19 6.44 -11.60
CA LEU A 251 15.96 5.21 -10.85
C LEU A 251 14.93 4.31 -11.56
N LEU A 252 13.78 4.88 -11.91
CA LEU A 252 12.70 4.19 -12.63
C LEU A 252 13.19 3.57 -13.95
N ARG A 253 13.95 4.31 -14.75
CA ARG A 253 14.51 3.79 -16.01
C ARG A 253 15.47 2.62 -15.80
N GLY A 254 16.26 2.65 -14.72
CA GLY A 254 17.19 1.55 -14.42
C GLY A 254 16.51 0.31 -13.85
N LEU A 255 15.33 0.44 -13.26
CA LEU A 255 14.52 -0.66 -12.73
C LEU A 255 13.61 -1.29 -13.79
N SER A 256 13.10 -0.50 -14.75
CA SER A 256 12.25 -1.00 -15.83
C SER A 256 13.04 -1.86 -16.83
N LYS A 257 12.51 -3.04 -17.19
CA LYS A 257 12.98 -3.78 -18.37
C LYS A 257 12.55 -3.03 -19.65
N PRO A 258 13.31 -3.11 -20.76
CA PRO A 258 12.77 -2.79 -22.07
C PRO A 258 11.74 -3.87 -22.41
N THR A 259 10.45 -3.58 -22.33
CA THR A 259 9.40 -4.52 -22.73
C THR A 259 8.95 -4.22 -24.15
N GLU A 260 9.09 -5.21 -25.03
CA GLU A 260 8.40 -5.31 -26.30
C GLU A 260 6.88 -5.21 -26.09
N THR A 261 6.24 -4.51 -27.02
CA THR A 261 4.81 -4.26 -27.13
C THR A 261 4.01 -5.56 -27.22
N ALA A 262 3.29 -5.92 -26.15
CA ALA A 262 2.31 -7.00 -26.18
C ALA A 262 0.96 -6.48 -26.70
N VAL A 263 0.62 -6.89 -27.93
CA VAL A 263 -0.71 -6.75 -28.56
C VAL A 263 -1.62 -7.85 -28.01
N VAL A 264 -2.81 -7.50 -27.52
CA VAL A 264 -3.83 -8.48 -27.09
C VAL A 264 -4.98 -8.53 -28.10
N HIS A 265 -5.30 -9.76 -28.52
CA HIS A 265 -6.34 -10.13 -29.47
C HIS A 265 -7.77 -9.83 -28.97
N THR A 266 -8.62 -9.35 -29.89
CA THR A 266 -10.06 -9.17 -29.71
C THR A 266 -10.83 -10.48 -29.93
N ALA A 267 -11.64 -10.88 -28.96
CA ALA A 267 -12.61 -11.97 -29.10
C ALA A 267 -13.94 -11.48 -29.71
N ASN A 268 -14.54 -12.33 -30.54
CA ASN A 268 -15.70 -12.11 -31.39
C ASN A 268 -16.97 -11.59 -30.65
N LYS A 269 -17.58 -10.52 -31.20
CA LYS A 269 -18.95 -10.09 -30.87
C LYS A 269 -19.95 -10.75 -31.83
N LYS A 270 -20.97 -11.42 -31.27
CA LYS A 270 -22.19 -11.79 -32.01
C LYS A 270 -23.06 -10.54 -32.20
N ASN A 271 -23.54 -10.36 -33.43
CA ASN A 271 -24.42 -9.28 -33.85
C ASN A 271 -25.84 -9.46 -33.29
N LEU A 272 -26.38 -8.42 -32.67
CA LEU A 272 -27.82 -8.21 -32.49
C LEU A 272 -28.16 -6.83 -33.06
N ASN A 273 -28.93 -6.83 -34.14
CA ASN A 273 -29.48 -5.64 -34.79
C ASN A 273 -30.61 -5.04 -33.96
N ALA A 274 -30.57 -3.73 -33.66
CA ALA A 274 -31.79 -2.96 -33.38
C ALA A 274 -31.61 -1.42 -33.54
N ARG A 275 -32.34 -0.87 -34.52
CA ARG A 275 -33.05 0.43 -34.57
C ARG A 275 -32.33 1.70 -34.09
N LYS A 276 -32.12 2.62 -35.06
CA LYS A 276 -31.81 4.05 -34.86
C LYS A 276 -32.81 4.68 -33.90
N ASN A 277 -32.41 4.87 -32.64
CA ASN A 277 -33.06 5.74 -31.69
C ASN A 277 -32.01 6.75 -31.19
N ASN A 278 -32.43 7.71 -30.38
CA ASN A 278 -31.64 8.78 -29.74
C ASN A 278 -30.50 8.27 -28.80
N SER A 279 -30.00 7.05 -29.01
CA SER A 279 -29.30 6.17 -28.06
C SER A 279 -27.83 6.52 -27.82
N ASN A 280 -27.30 7.56 -28.46
CA ASN A 280 -25.87 7.91 -28.35
C ASN A 280 -25.61 9.19 -27.53
N ARG A 281 -26.67 9.92 -27.13
CA ARG A 281 -26.57 11.14 -26.33
C ARG A 281 -26.33 10.85 -24.86
N TYR A 282 -27.22 10.07 -24.24
CA TYR A 282 -27.16 9.78 -22.80
C TYR A 282 -26.40 8.48 -22.53
N PHE A 283 -25.44 8.56 -21.63
CA PHE A 283 -24.59 7.43 -21.24
C PHE A 283 -24.72 7.18 -19.73
N ALA A 284 -25.19 5.99 -19.36
CA ALA A 284 -25.32 5.58 -17.96
C ALA A 284 -23.95 5.30 -17.34
N ILE A 285 -23.76 5.69 -16.08
CA ILE A 285 -22.54 5.43 -15.31
C ILE A 285 -22.96 4.92 -13.94
N MET A 286 -22.50 3.73 -13.57
CA MET A 286 -22.74 3.15 -12.25
C MET A 286 -21.51 2.38 -11.74
N ALA A 287 -21.35 2.27 -10.43
CA ALA A 287 -20.20 1.64 -9.78
C ALA A 287 -20.61 1.04 -8.43
N ASP A 288 -19.74 0.20 -7.86
CA ASP A 288 -19.79 -0.22 -6.45
C ASP A 288 -21.17 -0.80 -6.08
N ILE A 289 -21.62 -1.79 -6.84
CA ILE A 289 -22.92 -2.47 -6.68
C ILE A 289 -22.92 -3.37 -5.45
N HIS A 290 -21.79 -4.00 -5.17
CA HIS A 290 -21.54 -4.77 -3.96
C HIS A 290 -22.68 -5.72 -3.58
N SER A 291 -23.06 -6.59 -4.51
CA SER A 291 -24.05 -7.65 -4.28
C SER A 291 -25.41 -7.15 -3.75
N ASN A 292 -25.74 -5.88 -3.98
CA ASN A 292 -27.00 -5.26 -3.60
C ASN A 292 -27.95 -5.29 -4.80
N ASP A 293 -28.61 -6.43 -4.98
CA ASP A 293 -29.53 -6.71 -6.08
C ASP A 293 -30.72 -5.74 -6.11
N ALA A 294 -31.29 -5.41 -4.95
CA ALA A 294 -32.43 -4.50 -4.87
C ALA A 294 -32.07 -3.07 -5.36
N ALA A 295 -30.88 -2.58 -4.99
CA ALA A 295 -30.39 -1.30 -5.47
C ALA A 295 -30.08 -1.34 -6.97
N LEU A 296 -29.44 -2.42 -7.45
CA LEU A 296 -29.13 -2.60 -8.86
C LEU A 296 -30.40 -2.66 -9.72
N GLU A 297 -31.40 -3.47 -9.34
CA GLU A 297 -32.67 -3.55 -10.06
C GLU A 297 -33.36 -2.20 -10.15
N THR A 298 -33.33 -1.43 -9.06
CA THR A 298 -33.86 -0.06 -9.02
C THR A 298 -33.15 0.86 -10.02
N VAL A 299 -31.80 0.83 -10.06
CA VAL A 299 -31.00 1.63 -10.99
C VAL A 299 -31.23 1.20 -12.45
N LEU A 300 -31.25 -0.10 -12.73
CA LEU A 300 -31.52 -0.64 -14.07
C LEU A 300 -32.95 -0.34 -14.55
N ALA A 301 -33.94 -0.38 -13.66
CA ALA A 301 -35.32 0.01 -13.97
C ALA A 301 -35.40 1.52 -14.26
N PHE A 302 -34.69 2.34 -13.48
CA PHE A 302 -34.58 3.76 -13.73
C PHE A 302 -33.98 4.06 -15.12
N TYR A 303 -32.82 3.49 -15.47
CA TYR A 303 -32.23 3.70 -16.80
C TYR A 303 -33.15 3.22 -17.94
N ARG A 304 -33.83 2.08 -17.78
CA ARG A 304 -34.83 1.60 -18.74
C ARG A 304 -35.98 2.59 -18.91
N SER A 305 -36.51 3.15 -17.81
CA SER A 305 -37.59 4.15 -17.85
C SER A 305 -37.20 5.42 -18.61
N ARG A 306 -35.89 5.75 -18.65
CA ARG A 306 -35.31 6.86 -19.39
C ARG A 306 -34.86 6.50 -20.82
N ASN A 307 -35.12 5.27 -21.27
CA ASN A 307 -34.64 4.72 -22.55
C ASN A 307 -33.10 4.75 -22.72
N ILE A 308 -32.37 4.64 -21.62
CA ILE A 308 -30.90 4.62 -21.61
C ILE A 308 -30.44 3.16 -21.61
N SER A 309 -29.77 2.76 -22.68
CA SER A 309 -29.27 1.39 -22.89
C SER A 309 -27.77 1.33 -23.18
N GLN A 310 -27.10 2.48 -23.29
CA GLN A 310 -25.65 2.59 -23.37
C GLN A 310 -25.09 3.14 -22.06
N GLY A 311 -23.96 2.61 -21.63
CA GLY A 311 -23.37 2.98 -20.36
C GLY A 311 -22.28 2.01 -19.92
N ILE A 312 -21.75 2.25 -18.73
CA ILE A 312 -20.69 1.47 -18.13
C ILE A 312 -20.96 1.17 -16.65
N VAL A 313 -20.55 -0.03 -16.23
CA VAL A 313 -20.43 -0.47 -14.84
C VAL A 313 -18.94 -0.46 -14.47
N LEU A 314 -18.57 0.34 -13.48
CA LEU A 314 -17.17 0.60 -13.09
C LEU A 314 -16.64 -0.38 -12.04
N GLY A 315 -17.17 -1.60 -12.00
CA GLY A 315 -16.70 -2.66 -11.11
C GLY A 315 -17.29 -2.65 -9.70
N ASP A 316 -16.76 -3.57 -8.89
CA ASP A 316 -17.28 -3.99 -7.59
C ASP A 316 -18.75 -4.38 -7.68
N ILE A 317 -19.01 -5.33 -8.59
CA ILE A 317 -20.30 -6.00 -8.78
C ILE A 317 -20.65 -6.80 -7.52
N VAL A 318 -19.64 -7.48 -6.97
CA VAL A 318 -19.77 -8.36 -5.81
C VAL A 318 -19.06 -7.82 -4.57
N GLY A 319 -19.15 -8.56 -3.46
CA GLY A 319 -18.66 -8.14 -2.14
C GLY A 319 -19.71 -7.37 -1.34
N TYR A 320 -19.50 -7.26 -0.03
CA TYR A 320 -20.32 -6.67 1.03
C TYR A 320 -21.81 -7.06 1.13
N GLY A 321 -22.61 -7.04 0.07
CA GLY A 321 -24.04 -7.35 0.10
C GLY A 321 -24.38 -8.85 -0.03
N PRO A 322 -25.66 -9.21 0.08
CA PRO A 322 -26.09 -10.59 0.25
C PRO A 322 -26.41 -11.36 -1.04
N SER A 323 -26.39 -10.71 -2.22
CA SER A 323 -26.93 -11.28 -3.46
C SER A 323 -25.95 -11.28 -4.64
N PRO A 324 -24.73 -11.84 -4.51
CA PRO A 324 -23.69 -11.71 -5.53
C PRO A 324 -24.07 -12.37 -6.87
N GLN A 325 -24.65 -13.57 -6.82
CA GLN A 325 -25.11 -14.29 -8.02
C GLN A 325 -26.15 -13.48 -8.80
N ARG A 326 -27.17 -12.96 -8.11
CA ARG A 326 -28.25 -12.20 -8.74
C ARG A 326 -27.73 -10.94 -9.44
N CYS A 327 -26.77 -10.24 -8.84
CA CYS A 327 -26.14 -9.08 -9.47
C CYS A 327 -25.37 -9.44 -10.74
N ILE A 328 -24.65 -10.57 -10.75
CA ILE A 328 -23.96 -11.06 -11.95
C ILE A 328 -24.97 -11.36 -13.06
N GLU A 329 -26.02 -12.12 -12.77
CA GLU A 329 -27.06 -12.49 -13.75
C GLU A 329 -27.73 -11.25 -14.37
N LEU A 330 -28.12 -10.28 -13.53
CA LEU A 330 -28.71 -9.02 -13.98
C LEU A 330 -27.81 -8.23 -14.94
N LEU A 331 -26.50 -8.27 -14.74
CA LEU A 331 -25.54 -7.57 -15.58
C LEU A 331 -25.16 -8.36 -16.83
N GLN A 332 -25.13 -9.68 -16.78
CA GLN A 332 -24.95 -10.55 -17.95
C GLN A 332 -26.05 -10.32 -19.00
N ASP A 333 -27.27 -10.06 -18.55
CA ASP A 333 -28.42 -9.74 -19.42
C ASP A 333 -28.46 -8.27 -19.87
N SER A 334 -27.53 -7.44 -19.39
CA SER A 334 -27.50 -6.01 -19.69
C SER A 334 -26.66 -5.69 -20.94
N SER A 335 -26.95 -4.56 -21.58
CA SER A 335 -26.17 -4.04 -22.72
C SER A 335 -25.04 -3.11 -22.31
N PHE A 336 -24.80 -2.96 -21.01
CA PHE A 336 -23.77 -2.06 -20.49
C PHE A 336 -22.37 -2.65 -20.67
N GLU A 337 -21.39 -1.78 -20.88
CA GLU A 337 -19.99 -2.17 -20.75
C GLU A 337 -19.68 -2.40 -19.27
N ILE A 338 -18.83 -3.37 -18.97
CA ILE A 338 -18.55 -3.76 -17.58
C ILE A 338 -17.05 -3.94 -17.44
N ILE A 339 -16.45 -3.20 -16.51
CA ILE A 339 -15.12 -3.47 -16.00
C ILE A 339 -15.24 -4.09 -14.60
N LYS A 340 -14.22 -4.83 -14.16
CA LYS A 340 -14.16 -5.37 -12.80
C LYS A 340 -13.56 -4.37 -11.81
N GLY A 341 -13.91 -4.53 -10.54
CA GLY A 341 -13.29 -3.83 -9.41
C GLY A 341 -12.36 -4.73 -8.60
N ASN A 342 -11.87 -4.23 -7.47
CA ASN A 342 -10.97 -4.99 -6.60
C ASN A 342 -11.68 -6.17 -5.91
N HIS A 343 -12.95 -6.04 -5.53
CA HIS A 343 -13.72 -7.14 -4.93
C HIS A 343 -14.00 -8.23 -5.97
N ASP A 344 -14.39 -7.84 -7.18
CA ASP A 344 -14.61 -8.78 -8.30
C ASP A 344 -13.35 -9.58 -8.60
N HIS A 345 -12.20 -8.89 -8.66
CA HIS A 345 -10.90 -9.52 -8.89
C HIS A 345 -10.51 -10.48 -7.76
N ALA A 346 -10.71 -10.08 -6.50
CA ALA A 346 -10.39 -10.92 -5.34
C ALA A 346 -11.26 -12.18 -5.29
N VAL A 347 -12.57 -12.05 -5.56
CA VAL A 347 -13.49 -13.19 -5.62
C VAL A 347 -13.16 -14.12 -6.79
N ALA A 348 -12.88 -13.56 -7.97
CA ALA A 348 -12.54 -14.34 -9.16
C ALA A 348 -11.24 -15.14 -9.02
N THR A 349 -10.26 -14.60 -8.30
CA THR A 349 -8.94 -15.23 -8.12
C THR A 349 -8.82 -16.05 -6.83
N GLY A 350 -9.80 -15.96 -5.94
CA GLY A 350 -9.70 -16.52 -4.58
C GLY A 350 -8.60 -15.86 -3.73
N ASN A 351 -8.08 -14.70 -4.16
CA ASN A 351 -6.97 -14.04 -3.48
C ASN A 351 -7.47 -12.93 -2.56
N THR A 352 -7.45 -13.21 -1.25
CA THR A 352 -7.74 -12.22 -0.20
C THR A 352 -6.50 -11.74 0.54
N THR A 353 -5.30 -11.94 0.01
CA THR A 353 -4.03 -11.61 0.69
C THR A 353 -3.62 -10.15 0.53
N ARG A 354 -4.37 -9.36 -0.25
CA ARG A 354 -4.19 -7.91 -0.42
C ARG A 354 -4.98 -7.16 0.66
N GLY A 355 -4.57 -5.92 0.98
CA GLY A 355 -5.00 -5.11 2.14
C GLY A 355 -6.49 -4.76 2.27
N PHE A 356 -7.36 -5.77 2.32
CA PHE A 356 -8.77 -5.66 2.64
C PHE A 356 -8.97 -5.47 4.15
N SER A 357 -9.94 -4.64 4.53
CA SER A 357 -10.40 -4.60 5.93
C SER A 357 -10.94 -5.97 6.36
N SER A 358 -11.02 -6.24 7.67
CA SER A 358 -11.60 -7.48 8.20
C SER A 358 -13.00 -7.77 7.64
N ASN A 359 -13.85 -6.75 7.58
CA ASN A 359 -15.20 -6.87 7.02
C ASN A 359 -15.19 -7.12 5.51
N ALA A 360 -14.29 -6.47 4.77
CA ALA A 360 -14.16 -6.67 3.33
C ALA A 360 -13.66 -8.09 3.01
N LYS A 361 -12.64 -8.58 3.74
CA LYS A 361 -12.15 -9.94 3.61
C LYS A 361 -13.25 -10.95 3.94
N TRP A 362 -13.96 -10.77 5.05
CA TRP A 362 -15.10 -11.65 5.41
C TRP A 362 -16.11 -11.72 4.27
N ALA A 363 -16.50 -10.57 3.72
CA ALA A 363 -17.50 -10.52 2.65
C ALA A 363 -17.01 -11.19 1.36
N ILE A 364 -15.73 -11.03 1.01
CA ILE A 364 -15.12 -11.70 -0.14
C ILE A 364 -15.09 -13.22 0.07
N ASP A 365 -14.60 -13.69 1.22
CA ASP A 365 -14.54 -15.11 1.56
C ASP A 365 -15.94 -15.74 1.50
N TRP A 366 -16.94 -15.07 2.07
CA TRP A 366 -18.34 -15.51 2.01
C TRP A 366 -18.85 -15.55 0.57
N THR A 367 -18.59 -14.49 -0.21
CA THR A 367 -19.01 -14.37 -1.62
C THR A 367 -18.42 -15.49 -2.50
N ILE A 368 -17.16 -15.87 -2.29
CA ILE A 368 -16.51 -16.98 -3.02
C ILE A 368 -17.30 -18.29 -2.84
N GLY A 369 -17.87 -18.51 -1.64
CA GLY A 369 -18.72 -19.67 -1.34
C GLY A 369 -20.12 -19.60 -1.94
N GLN A 370 -20.60 -18.43 -2.36
CA GLN A 370 -21.93 -18.26 -2.97
C GLN A 370 -21.92 -18.39 -4.50
N LEU A 371 -20.74 -18.41 -5.13
CA LEU A 371 -20.61 -18.36 -6.59
C LEU A 371 -20.12 -19.69 -7.16
N SER A 372 -20.76 -20.12 -8.24
CA SER A 372 -20.28 -21.21 -9.11
C SER A 372 -18.98 -20.82 -9.82
N ASP A 373 -18.29 -21.81 -10.38
CA ASP A 373 -17.07 -21.59 -11.17
C ASP A 373 -17.36 -20.76 -12.43
N ASP A 374 -18.52 -20.91 -13.05
CA ASP A 374 -18.94 -20.10 -14.20
C ASP A 374 -19.07 -18.61 -13.82
N HIS A 375 -19.63 -18.31 -12.66
CA HIS A 375 -19.70 -16.93 -12.15
C HIS A 375 -18.31 -16.36 -11.88
N LYS A 376 -17.41 -17.13 -11.25
CA LYS A 376 -16.03 -16.71 -10.98
C LYS A 376 -15.24 -16.50 -12.27
N GLN A 377 -15.42 -17.39 -13.25
CA GLN A 377 -14.79 -17.28 -14.57
C GLN A 377 -15.32 -16.06 -15.33
N TRP A 378 -16.61 -15.75 -15.21
CA TRP A 378 -17.19 -14.53 -15.78
C TRP A 378 -16.56 -13.27 -15.17
N LEU A 379 -16.51 -13.17 -13.83
CA LEU A 379 -15.83 -12.07 -13.13
C LEU A 379 -14.34 -11.97 -13.53
N HIS A 380 -13.66 -13.12 -13.66
CA HIS A 380 -12.28 -13.18 -14.09
C HIS A 380 -12.09 -12.60 -15.51
N GLY A 381 -13.03 -12.91 -16.41
CA GLY A 381 -13.00 -12.47 -17.81
C GLY A 381 -13.28 -10.99 -18.04
N LEU A 382 -13.85 -10.27 -17.06
CA LEU A 382 -14.10 -8.83 -17.18
C LEU A 382 -12.79 -8.03 -17.32
N PRO A 383 -12.75 -6.99 -18.17
CA PRO A 383 -11.59 -6.12 -18.30
C PRO A 383 -11.36 -5.27 -17.03
N ALA A 384 -10.09 -4.93 -16.74
CA ALA A 384 -9.73 -4.03 -15.65
C ALA A 384 -9.96 -2.54 -15.98
N VAL A 385 -9.98 -2.23 -17.28
CA VAL A 385 -10.02 -0.88 -17.82
C VAL A 385 -10.79 -0.89 -19.13
N SER A 386 -11.54 0.18 -19.39
CA SER A 386 -12.02 0.51 -20.73
C SER A 386 -11.55 1.89 -21.13
N GLN A 387 -11.10 2.08 -22.36
CA GLN A 387 -10.49 3.34 -22.78
C GLN A 387 -10.50 3.53 -24.29
N ASN A 388 -10.36 4.79 -24.70
CA ASN A 388 -9.85 5.15 -26.01
C ASN A 388 -8.88 6.35 -25.88
N ARG A 389 -8.55 7.00 -27.00
CA ARG A 389 -7.62 8.15 -27.02
C ARG A 389 -8.04 9.31 -26.10
N HIS A 390 -9.32 9.49 -25.84
CA HIS A 390 -9.85 10.69 -25.16
C HIS A 390 -10.59 10.39 -23.86
N TRP A 391 -10.97 9.14 -23.59
CA TRP A 391 -11.58 8.76 -22.32
C TRP A 391 -10.96 7.50 -21.72
N LEU A 392 -11.12 7.38 -20.41
CA LEU A 392 -10.66 6.28 -19.58
C LEU A 392 -11.79 5.90 -18.61
N ALA A 393 -11.93 4.62 -18.32
CA ALA A 393 -12.75 4.10 -17.24
C ALA A 393 -12.01 3.03 -16.47
N VAL A 394 -11.92 3.25 -15.18
CA VAL A 394 -11.19 2.43 -14.22
C VAL A 394 -12.05 2.26 -12.99
N HIS A 395 -11.79 1.24 -12.17
CA HIS A 395 -12.49 1.12 -10.90
C HIS A 395 -11.91 2.08 -9.86
N GLY A 396 -10.59 2.03 -9.65
CA GLY A 396 -9.83 2.88 -8.76
C GLY A 396 -9.38 4.20 -9.40
N ALA A 397 -8.10 4.53 -9.32
CA ALA A 397 -7.54 5.77 -9.84
C ALA A 397 -6.85 5.56 -11.21
N PRO A 398 -6.88 6.54 -12.13
CA PRO A 398 -6.20 6.41 -13.42
C PRO A 398 -4.68 6.32 -13.32
N ILE A 399 -4.08 6.89 -12.26
CA ILE A 399 -2.63 6.74 -12.00
C ILE A 399 -2.26 5.38 -11.37
N ASP A 400 -3.24 4.63 -10.85
CA ASP A 400 -3.01 3.31 -10.28
C ASP A 400 -2.71 2.29 -11.40
N PRO A 401 -1.53 1.64 -11.42
CA PRO A 401 -1.18 0.69 -12.48
C PRO A 401 -2.08 -0.56 -12.53
N GLY A 402 -2.75 -0.88 -11.42
CA GLY A 402 -3.74 -1.95 -11.37
C GLY A 402 -5.17 -1.49 -11.66
N PHE A 403 -5.43 -0.18 -11.69
CA PHE A 403 -6.76 0.44 -11.85
C PHE A 403 -7.81 0.01 -10.81
N PHE A 404 -7.40 -0.50 -9.65
CA PHE A 404 -8.29 -1.18 -8.70
C PHE A 404 -8.23 -0.66 -7.27
N TYR A 405 -7.09 -0.12 -6.82
CA TYR A 405 -6.84 0.13 -5.39
C TYR A 405 -6.55 1.60 -5.09
N GLY A 406 -6.14 2.37 -6.11
CA GLY A 406 -5.98 3.81 -5.97
C GLY A 406 -7.33 4.49 -5.72
N TYR A 407 -7.37 5.40 -4.76
CA TYR A 407 -8.53 6.25 -4.53
C TYR A 407 -8.32 7.63 -5.16
N VAL A 408 -9.39 8.18 -5.74
CA VAL A 408 -9.46 9.58 -6.16
C VAL A 408 -10.22 10.37 -5.09
N TYR A 409 -9.50 11.21 -4.36
CA TYR A 409 -9.96 12.08 -3.28
C TYR A 409 -9.37 13.48 -3.46
N PRO A 410 -9.80 14.50 -2.70
CA PRO A 410 -9.23 15.85 -2.83
C PRO A 410 -7.70 15.90 -2.74
N LEU A 411 -7.08 15.04 -1.93
CA LEU A 411 -5.62 14.97 -1.75
C LEU A 411 -4.89 14.24 -2.89
N THR A 412 -5.59 13.46 -3.71
CA THR A 412 -5.01 12.68 -4.82
C THR A 412 -5.54 13.13 -6.18
N ALA A 413 -6.52 14.02 -6.22
CA ALA A 413 -7.19 14.46 -7.45
C ALA A 413 -6.24 15.20 -8.39
N GLU A 414 -5.37 16.07 -7.85
CA GLU A 414 -4.39 16.85 -8.63
C GLU A 414 -3.48 15.93 -9.46
N GLU A 415 -2.85 14.94 -8.83
CA GLU A 415 -1.97 13.97 -9.52
C GLU A 415 -2.71 13.15 -10.58
N ASN A 416 -3.98 12.83 -10.33
CA ASN A 416 -4.80 12.13 -11.31
C ASN A 416 -5.23 13.05 -12.47
N LEU A 417 -5.50 14.33 -12.22
CA LEU A 417 -5.76 15.34 -13.26
C LEU A 417 -4.51 15.61 -14.11
N ASP A 418 -3.33 15.65 -13.47
CA ASP A 418 -2.02 15.72 -14.14
C ASP A 418 -1.85 14.52 -15.07
N TYR A 419 -2.10 13.30 -14.58
CA TYR A 419 -2.04 12.09 -15.40
C TYR A 419 -2.95 12.18 -16.63
N LEU A 420 -4.20 12.62 -16.46
CA LEU A 420 -5.12 12.80 -17.59
C LEU A 420 -4.60 13.83 -18.59
N GLN A 421 -4.09 14.97 -18.10
CA GLN A 421 -3.54 16.03 -18.92
C GLN A 421 -2.33 15.56 -19.73
N GLU A 422 -1.37 14.88 -19.09
CA GLU A 422 -0.17 14.32 -19.72
C GLU A 422 -0.50 13.26 -20.78
N LYS A 423 -1.53 12.45 -20.54
CA LYS A 423 -1.99 11.41 -21.48
C LYS A 423 -2.99 11.93 -22.51
N ASN A 424 -3.31 13.22 -22.48
CA ASN A 424 -4.30 13.84 -23.36
C ASN A 424 -5.68 13.15 -23.29
N ILE A 425 -6.05 12.71 -22.08
CA ILE A 425 -7.36 12.14 -21.73
C ILE A 425 -8.21 13.29 -21.18
N SER A 426 -9.41 13.47 -21.72
CA SER A 426 -10.31 14.55 -21.27
C SER A 426 -11.32 14.09 -20.23
N LEU A 427 -11.66 12.80 -20.21
CA LEU A 427 -12.66 12.24 -19.30
C LEU A 427 -12.20 10.91 -18.73
N CYS A 428 -12.19 10.80 -17.41
CA CYS A 428 -12.00 9.56 -16.69
C CYS A 428 -13.22 9.28 -15.83
N LEU A 429 -13.81 8.11 -15.99
CA LEU A 429 -14.88 7.60 -15.13
C LEU A 429 -14.26 6.67 -14.08
N HIS A 430 -14.59 6.86 -12.81
CA HIS A 430 -14.04 6.02 -11.74
C HIS A 430 -15.06 5.69 -10.63
N GLY A 431 -14.80 4.62 -9.87
CA GLY A 431 -15.58 4.18 -8.71
C GLY A 431 -14.75 4.22 -7.43
N HIS A 432 -14.88 3.17 -6.61
CA HIS A 432 -14.05 2.81 -5.45
C HIS A 432 -14.15 3.74 -4.23
N SER A 433 -14.28 5.05 -4.44
CA SER A 433 -14.46 6.02 -3.36
C SER A 433 -15.88 6.01 -2.76
N HIS A 434 -16.86 5.48 -3.51
CA HIS A 434 -18.29 5.46 -3.19
C HIS A 434 -18.88 6.85 -2.95
N THR A 435 -18.23 7.90 -3.47
CA THR A 435 -18.63 9.30 -3.22
C THR A 435 -18.82 10.00 -4.56
N PRO A 436 -20.05 10.45 -4.89
CA PRO A 436 -20.33 11.09 -6.17
C PRO A 436 -19.69 12.47 -6.24
N GLY A 437 -19.25 12.85 -7.43
CA GLY A 437 -18.70 14.17 -7.71
C GLY A 437 -17.80 14.20 -8.93
N VAL A 438 -17.28 15.38 -9.24
CA VAL A 438 -16.33 15.58 -10.33
C VAL A 438 -15.12 16.37 -9.84
N PHE A 439 -13.93 15.80 -9.96
CA PHE A 439 -12.71 16.62 -9.94
C PHE A 439 -12.41 17.08 -11.36
N ALA A 440 -12.22 18.39 -11.56
CA ALA A 440 -12.13 18.98 -12.88
C ALA A 440 -11.01 20.02 -12.96
N ARG A 441 -10.29 20.05 -14.09
CA ARG A 441 -9.28 21.06 -14.39
C ARG A 441 -9.76 21.99 -15.48
N ASP A 442 -9.72 23.29 -15.23
CA ASP A 442 -10.07 24.30 -16.23
C ASP A 442 -8.90 24.62 -17.18
N ALA A 443 -9.17 25.42 -18.22
CA ALA A 443 -8.16 25.81 -19.21
C ALA A 443 -7.01 26.67 -18.64
N ARG A 444 -7.13 27.16 -17.39
CA ARG A 444 -6.08 27.91 -16.68
C ARG A 444 -5.32 27.02 -15.70
N HIS A 445 -5.54 25.71 -15.74
CA HIS A 445 -4.95 24.73 -14.83
C HIS A 445 -5.34 24.92 -13.35
N HIS A 446 -6.53 25.46 -13.09
CA HIS A 446 -7.09 25.41 -11.74
C HIS A 446 -7.94 24.15 -11.57
N ASP A 447 -7.81 23.54 -10.40
CA ASP A 447 -8.52 22.32 -10.02
C ASP A 447 -9.75 22.64 -9.17
N HIS A 448 -10.85 21.96 -9.49
CA HIS A 448 -12.16 22.18 -8.90
C HIS A 448 -12.76 20.86 -8.45
N PHE A 449 -13.49 20.87 -7.34
CA PHE A 449 -14.36 19.77 -6.96
C PHE A 449 -15.82 20.20 -7.08
N LEU A 450 -16.53 19.59 -8.02
CA LEU A 450 -17.88 19.95 -8.41
C LEU A 450 -18.86 18.91 -7.86
N THR A 451 -19.90 19.41 -7.19
CA THR A 451 -20.99 18.61 -6.64
C THR A 451 -22.32 19.27 -6.95
N GLY A 452 -23.40 18.49 -6.99
CA GLY A 452 -24.74 18.96 -7.33
C GLY A 452 -25.53 17.90 -8.08
N ALA A 453 -26.83 18.12 -8.28
CA ALA A 453 -27.66 17.19 -9.04
C ALA A 453 -27.31 17.18 -10.53
N GLN A 454 -26.86 18.32 -11.07
CA GLN A 454 -26.36 18.48 -12.43
C GLN A 454 -25.10 19.33 -12.42
N VAL A 455 -24.08 18.91 -13.15
CA VAL A 455 -22.79 19.59 -13.25
C VAL A 455 -22.46 19.82 -14.72
N ASP A 456 -22.26 21.08 -15.11
CA ASP A 456 -21.79 21.47 -16.44
C ASP A 456 -20.28 21.26 -16.57
N LEU A 457 -19.87 20.41 -17.51
CA LEU A 457 -18.47 20.05 -17.75
C LEU A 457 -17.86 20.79 -18.95
N THR A 458 -18.61 21.70 -19.57
CA THR A 458 -18.15 22.50 -20.72
C THR A 458 -16.92 23.37 -20.41
N PRO A 459 -16.79 23.99 -19.22
CA PRO A 459 -15.65 24.84 -18.90
C PRO A 459 -14.31 24.09 -18.67
N TYR A 460 -14.33 22.75 -18.61
CA TYR A 460 -13.22 21.96 -18.09
C TYR A 460 -12.58 21.04 -19.15
N ALA A 461 -11.27 20.88 -19.06
CA ALA A 461 -10.45 20.12 -20.01
C ALA A 461 -10.20 18.68 -19.56
N GLN A 462 -9.89 18.46 -18.28
CA GLN A 462 -9.73 17.14 -17.66
C GLN A 462 -10.80 16.93 -16.59
N LEU A 463 -11.37 15.74 -16.56
CA LEU A 463 -12.53 15.39 -15.75
C LEU A 463 -12.33 14.02 -15.12
N LEU A 464 -12.46 13.92 -13.80
CA LEU A 464 -12.56 12.67 -13.04
C LEU A 464 -13.97 12.60 -12.47
N VAL A 465 -14.82 11.73 -13.02
CA VAL A 465 -16.23 11.62 -12.65
C VAL A 465 -16.48 10.33 -11.86
N CYS A 466 -16.96 10.47 -10.63
CA CYS A 466 -17.42 9.36 -9.81
C CYS A 466 -18.95 9.37 -9.70
N PRO A 467 -19.67 8.30 -10.09
CA PRO A 467 -21.14 8.26 -10.00
C PRO A 467 -21.67 8.07 -8.58
N GLY A 468 -20.78 7.85 -7.60
CA GLY A 468 -21.13 7.33 -6.28
C GLY A 468 -21.22 5.81 -6.28
N SER A 469 -21.94 5.24 -5.32
CA SER A 469 -22.10 3.79 -5.19
C SER A 469 -23.57 3.37 -5.29
N VAL A 470 -23.83 2.36 -6.13
CA VAL A 470 -25.17 1.76 -6.25
C VAL A 470 -25.54 1.05 -4.95
N GLY A 471 -24.63 0.25 -4.38
CA GLY A 471 -24.96 -0.69 -3.32
C GLY A 471 -24.49 -0.33 -1.93
N GLN A 472 -23.52 0.58 -1.79
CA GLN A 472 -22.90 0.92 -0.50
C GLN A 472 -22.37 2.39 -0.47
N PRO A 473 -23.22 3.42 -0.58
CA PRO A 473 -22.80 4.83 -0.54
C PRO A 473 -22.05 5.18 0.77
N ARG A 474 -21.10 6.12 0.69
CA ARG A 474 -20.24 6.57 1.82
C ARG A 474 -20.27 8.08 2.07
N ASN A 475 -21.36 8.74 1.69
CA ASN A 475 -21.51 10.20 1.77
C ASN A 475 -22.73 10.64 2.60
N ASN A 476 -23.17 9.83 3.56
CA ASN A 476 -24.33 10.06 4.43
C ASN A 476 -25.67 10.16 3.68
N VAL A 477 -25.75 9.61 2.46
CA VAL A 477 -26.98 9.52 1.68
C VAL A 477 -27.32 8.04 1.47
N PRO A 478 -28.24 7.44 2.25
CA PRO A 478 -28.55 6.01 2.20
C PRO A 478 -29.50 5.68 1.03
N LYS A 479 -29.11 6.04 -0.19
CA LYS A 479 -29.85 5.78 -1.43
C LYS A 479 -28.89 5.19 -2.46
N ALA A 480 -29.41 4.41 -3.41
CA ALA A 480 -28.61 3.94 -4.52
C ALA A 480 -28.17 5.14 -5.37
N GLN A 481 -26.88 5.24 -5.67
CA GLN A 481 -26.30 6.35 -6.43
C GLN A 481 -25.83 5.89 -7.80
N CYS A 482 -26.14 6.70 -8.81
CA CYS A 482 -25.65 6.51 -10.17
C CYS A 482 -25.63 7.85 -10.92
N ALA A 483 -25.14 7.86 -12.15
CA ALA A 483 -25.10 9.07 -12.96
C ALA A 483 -25.53 8.85 -14.41
N ILE A 484 -25.90 9.94 -15.09
CA ILE A 484 -26.09 10.02 -16.54
C ILE A 484 -25.15 11.09 -17.07
N TYR A 485 -24.36 10.75 -18.09
CA TYR A 485 -23.59 11.73 -18.85
C TYR A 485 -24.32 12.07 -20.16
N ASP A 486 -24.76 13.33 -20.28
CA ASP A 486 -25.24 13.90 -21.54
C ASP A 486 -24.04 14.34 -22.39
N ARG A 487 -23.71 13.54 -23.40
CA ARG A 487 -22.54 13.74 -24.27
C ARG A 487 -22.66 14.96 -25.18
N GLU A 488 -23.89 15.39 -25.49
CA GLU A 488 -24.11 16.55 -26.35
C GLU A 488 -23.97 17.86 -25.56
N GLN A 489 -24.58 17.90 -24.37
CA GLN A 489 -24.54 19.08 -23.50
C GLN A 489 -23.32 19.12 -22.59
N ARG A 490 -22.54 18.03 -22.53
CA ARG A 490 -21.44 17.84 -21.58
C ARG A 490 -21.88 18.08 -20.13
N VAL A 491 -23.02 17.53 -19.74
CA VAL A 491 -23.55 17.62 -18.38
C VAL A 491 -23.57 16.24 -17.74
N VAL A 492 -23.15 16.14 -16.48
CA VAL A 492 -23.37 14.95 -15.65
C VAL A 492 -24.52 15.20 -14.69
N GLU A 493 -25.52 14.33 -14.73
CA GLU A 493 -26.64 14.29 -13.78
C GLU A 493 -26.38 13.18 -12.75
N PHE A 494 -26.33 13.54 -11.46
CA PHE A 494 -26.15 12.62 -10.33
C PHE A 494 -27.50 12.29 -9.70
N ILE A 495 -27.74 10.99 -9.48
CA ILE A 495 -29.08 10.45 -9.22
C ILE A 495 -29.05 9.65 -7.93
N ASN A 496 -30.04 9.89 -7.08
CA ASN A 496 -30.22 9.19 -5.81
C ASN A 496 -31.60 8.50 -5.81
N LEU A 497 -31.62 7.17 -5.75
CA LEU A 497 -32.83 6.37 -5.82
C LEU A 497 -33.08 5.64 -4.50
N ALA A 498 -34.29 5.77 -3.96
CA ALA A 498 -34.72 4.92 -2.86
C ALA A 498 -34.93 3.50 -3.39
N TYR A 499 -34.52 2.51 -2.60
CA TYR A 499 -34.66 1.08 -2.88
C TYR A 499 -35.10 0.38 -1.58
N PRO A 500 -35.62 -0.86 -1.64
CA PRO A 500 -36.13 -1.56 -0.46
C PRO A 500 -34.97 -2.07 0.44
N VAL A 501 -34.30 -1.13 1.12
CA VAL A 501 -33.11 -1.37 1.94
C VAL A 501 -33.37 -2.33 3.10
N ASP A 502 -34.54 -2.25 3.74
CA ASP A 502 -34.89 -3.11 4.88
C ASP A 502 -34.87 -4.60 4.50
N ALA A 503 -35.31 -4.92 3.28
CA ALA A 503 -35.28 -6.30 2.77
C ALA A 503 -33.86 -6.79 2.52
N VAL A 504 -32.95 -5.90 2.10
CA VAL A 504 -31.53 -6.23 1.93
C VAL A 504 -30.87 -6.44 3.28
N VAL A 505 -31.10 -5.53 4.24
CA VAL A 505 -30.57 -5.62 5.60
C VAL A 505 -31.03 -6.91 6.29
N ALA A 506 -32.30 -7.28 6.15
CA ALA A 506 -32.82 -8.54 6.69
C ALA A 506 -32.08 -9.77 6.11
N ARG A 507 -31.76 -9.77 4.81
CA ARG A 507 -30.94 -10.83 4.19
C ARG A 507 -29.51 -10.82 4.71
N MET A 508 -28.89 -9.65 4.85
CA MET A 508 -27.52 -9.53 5.39
C MET A 508 -27.44 -10.08 6.81
N GLN A 509 -28.42 -9.75 7.66
CA GLN A 509 -28.53 -10.28 9.02
C GLN A 509 -28.76 -11.80 9.03
N HIS A 510 -29.65 -12.30 8.16
CA HIS A 510 -29.92 -13.73 8.03
C HIS A 510 -28.68 -14.55 7.66
N TYR A 511 -27.84 -14.03 6.76
CA TYR A 511 -26.59 -14.68 6.35
C TYR A 511 -25.39 -14.41 7.28
N GLY A 512 -25.60 -13.68 8.38
CA GLY A 512 -24.56 -13.42 9.37
C GLY A 512 -23.47 -12.46 8.90
N LEU A 513 -23.78 -11.53 7.99
CA LEU A 513 -22.83 -10.50 7.56
C LEU A 513 -22.49 -9.55 8.73
N PRO A 514 -21.24 -9.06 8.82
CA PRO A 514 -20.82 -8.13 9.88
C PRO A 514 -21.73 -6.90 10.02
N ASP A 515 -22.03 -6.52 11.26
CA ASP A 515 -22.99 -5.46 11.56
C ASP A 515 -22.71 -4.12 10.89
N ALA A 516 -21.43 -3.75 10.87
CA ALA A 516 -20.99 -2.52 10.22
C ALA A 516 -21.38 -2.44 8.73
N LEU A 517 -21.54 -3.56 8.03
CA LEU A 517 -21.88 -3.57 6.60
C LEU A 517 -23.35 -3.23 6.36
N TRP A 518 -24.27 -3.81 7.13
CA TRP A 518 -25.69 -3.53 6.96
C TRP A 518 -26.12 -2.23 7.65
N GLN A 519 -25.46 -1.83 8.74
CA GLN A 519 -25.67 -0.52 9.38
C GLN A 519 -25.33 0.62 8.42
N ARG A 520 -24.26 0.48 7.65
CA ARG A 520 -23.86 1.44 6.61
C ARG A 520 -24.95 1.66 5.56
N LEU A 521 -25.74 0.63 5.21
CA LEU A 521 -26.82 0.80 4.24
C LEU A 521 -27.94 1.72 4.75
N LEU A 522 -28.13 1.79 6.07
CA LEU A 522 -29.15 2.61 6.71
C LEU A 522 -28.70 4.07 6.87
N THR A 523 -27.39 4.32 7.01
CA THR A 523 -26.83 5.65 7.30
C THR A 523 -26.09 6.29 6.13
N GLY A 524 -25.50 5.48 5.24
CA GLY A 524 -24.57 5.91 4.20
C GLY A 524 -23.18 6.31 4.73
N HIS A 525 -22.76 5.81 5.90
CA HIS A 525 -21.51 6.16 6.60
C HIS A 525 -20.55 4.98 6.78
#